data_AF-A0A813FL48-F1
#
_entry.id   AF-A0A813FL48-F1
#
_cell.length_a   1.000
_cell.length_b   1.000
_cell.length_c   1.000
_cell.angle_alpha   90.00
_cell.angle_beta   90.00
_cell.angle_gamma   90.00
#
_symmetry.space_group_name_H-M   'P 1'
#
loop_
_entity.id
_entity.type
_entity.pdbx_description
1 polymer ?
#
loop_
_entity_poly.entity_id
_entity_poly.type
_entity_poly.pdbx_seq_one_letter_code
_entity_poly.pdbx_strand_id
1 'polypeptide(L)'
;MYLEMAGGSVEIAVEIFMSSQEGGGEAPMEVEAFAVASAGDGQSAVAAVACGDAPEWWSIIWPSVEQPPEAWRNQRLDNGGDGWKGGIAQPKNGPCGVLAVVHGLILANQHSRDIAEIDVGPDATAKAILDILLRCRPQDGAVLRLVRPQQPGAYQPGAELDVTEFSDSVAAAAEVRSRIGAFQGPGGIIDLVYSAVFTRGFDLVKQEALSEGGELPLVPLAFNCWLCSMELMSLLLRGCAKGNVGAFCADGSPNTSWEGVTPIGILSRKEKETGIPMADSLKSPPSPVWVLHGGDHFTVAWARSSPPADAGAQFALYHWNGLPPGGPRLAEMAITAVSGSLGSVSKEVPKFYKPEPGEIDEVVQADPEDKKSHPGQYRLWRYEVLLAWDRPDLQGEPRPASELPEPKFEQQEPRYQRPGAWRCRRCYDRRFQTMDFSLVPADSPDACPKCQKPRSECGWSLWVPFPELPPKRQATVMDQHAKKIEPILWTKWPAAVVTDAAGGALPDC
;
A
#
# COMPACT_ATOMS: atom_id res chain seq x y z
N MET A 1 11.12 -12.82 -17.07
CA MET A 1 10.09 -13.82 -16.71
C MET A 1 10.22 -14.30 -15.26
N TYR A 2 10.97 -15.35 -14.92
CA TYR A 2 10.98 -15.88 -13.52
C TYR A 2 11.48 -14.90 -12.46
N LEU A 3 12.44 -14.04 -12.79
CA LEU A 3 12.94 -13.00 -11.88
C LEU A 3 11.91 -11.87 -11.64
N GLU A 4 11.09 -11.56 -12.64
CA GLU A 4 9.99 -10.59 -12.51
C GLU A 4 8.81 -11.22 -11.74
N MET A 5 8.51 -12.49 -12.01
CA MET A 5 7.52 -13.27 -11.24
C MET A 5 7.93 -13.44 -9.78
N ALA A 6 9.24 -13.46 -9.50
CA ALA A 6 9.81 -13.54 -8.16
C ALA A 6 9.98 -12.18 -7.47
N GLY A 7 9.47 -11.09 -8.05
CA GLY A 7 9.59 -9.74 -7.47
C GLY A 7 11.04 -9.29 -7.28
N GLY A 8 11.95 -9.74 -8.15
CA GLY A 8 13.39 -9.42 -8.09
C GLY A 8 14.20 -10.28 -7.11
N SER A 9 13.59 -11.22 -6.40
CA SER A 9 14.32 -12.16 -5.54
C SER A 9 14.94 -13.29 -6.35
N VAL A 10 16.27 -13.42 -6.28
CA VAL A 10 17.01 -14.46 -7.01
C VAL A 10 16.74 -15.85 -6.42
N GLU A 11 16.61 -15.98 -5.10
CA GLU A 11 16.30 -17.27 -4.47
C GLU A 11 14.92 -17.81 -4.90
N ILE A 12 13.91 -16.93 -4.91
CA ILE A 12 12.55 -17.29 -5.34
C ILE A 12 12.52 -17.56 -6.85
N ALA A 13 13.27 -16.78 -7.65
CA ALA A 13 13.35 -17.02 -9.09
C ALA A 13 13.97 -18.39 -9.42
N VAL A 14 14.95 -18.83 -8.64
CA VAL A 14 15.57 -20.16 -8.76
C VAL A 14 14.57 -21.25 -8.36
N GLU A 15 13.78 -21.04 -7.30
CA GLU A 15 12.76 -21.98 -6.86
C GLU A 15 11.61 -22.15 -7.88
N ILE A 16 11.13 -21.03 -8.46
CA ILE A 16 10.13 -21.04 -9.54
C ILE A 16 10.72 -21.69 -10.81
N PHE A 17 11.98 -21.44 -11.13
CA PHE A 17 12.65 -22.06 -12.28
C PHE A 17 12.78 -23.59 -12.11
N MET A 18 13.21 -24.07 -10.94
CA MET A 18 13.38 -25.51 -10.69
C MET A 18 12.04 -26.25 -10.71
N SER A 19 10.99 -25.67 -10.12
CA SER A 19 9.64 -26.24 -10.17
C SER A 19 9.03 -26.27 -11.58
N SER A 20 9.44 -25.34 -12.46
CA SER A 20 8.98 -25.33 -13.86
C SER A 20 9.65 -26.39 -14.75
N GLN A 21 10.79 -26.96 -14.35
CA GLN A 21 11.47 -28.02 -15.10
C GLN A 21 10.97 -29.43 -14.77
N GLU A 22 10.26 -29.61 -13.66
CA GLU A 22 9.71 -30.92 -13.27
C GLU A 22 8.42 -31.30 -14.02
N GLY A 23 7.84 -30.37 -14.80
CA GLY A 23 6.69 -30.59 -15.69
C GLY A 23 7.09 -30.54 -17.16
N GLY A 24 7.62 -31.64 -17.70
CA GLY A 24 8.10 -31.69 -19.09
C GLY A 24 7.01 -31.70 -20.16
N GLY A 25 7.15 -30.82 -21.16
CA GLY A 25 6.98 -31.16 -22.58
C GLY A 25 5.86 -30.46 -23.36
N GLU A 26 6.16 -29.34 -24.04
CA GLU A 26 5.82 -29.08 -25.46
C GLU A 26 6.49 -27.79 -25.99
N ALA A 27 6.67 -27.72 -27.32
CA ALA A 27 7.58 -26.84 -28.07
C ALA A 27 7.04 -25.39 -28.30
N PRO A 28 7.85 -24.43 -28.80
CA PRO A 28 7.62 -22.99 -28.60
C PRO A 28 6.65 -22.39 -29.63
N MET A 29 5.73 -21.55 -29.17
CA MET A 29 4.84 -20.76 -30.02
C MET A 29 5.31 -19.30 -30.10
N GLU A 30 5.19 -18.73 -31.29
CA GLU A 30 5.68 -17.41 -31.70
C GLU A 30 5.04 -16.25 -30.93
N VAL A 31 5.76 -15.13 -30.94
CA VAL A 31 5.48 -13.89 -30.21
C VAL A 31 4.47 -13.05 -30.99
N GLU A 32 3.25 -12.86 -30.47
CA GLU A 32 2.37 -11.76 -30.88
C GLU A 32 1.78 -10.99 -29.69
N ALA A 33 1.96 -9.67 -29.79
CA ALA A 33 1.30 -8.53 -29.16
C ALA A 33 0.48 -8.71 -27.87
N PHE A 34 0.95 -8.00 -26.83
CA PHE A 34 0.24 -7.65 -25.60
C PHE A 34 -1.17 -7.08 -25.86
N ALA A 35 -2.19 -7.83 -25.47
CA ALA A 35 -3.50 -7.31 -25.06
C ALA A 35 -3.80 -7.87 -23.66
N VAL A 36 -3.94 -6.97 -22.68
CA VAL A 36 -4.22 -7.32 -21.29
C VAL A 36 -5.70 -7.72 -21.20
N ALA A 37 -5.96 -9.02 -21.09
CA ALA A 37 -7.25 -9.59 -20.73
C ALA A 37 -7.02 -10.73 -19.72
N SER A 38 -7.94 -10.79 -18.76
CA SER A 38 -8.00 -11.61 -17.56
C SER A 38 -8.30 -13.11 -17.78
N ALA A 39 -8.04 -13.90 -16.73
CA ALA A 39 -8.38 -15.32 -16.46
C ALA A 39 -7.45 -16.35 -17.14
N GLY A 40 -7.05 -17.50 -16.56
CA GLY A 40 -7.31 -18.30 -15.35
C GLY A 40 -6.52 -19.61 -15.59
N ASP A 41 -5.89 -20.29 -14.64
CA ASP A 41 -6.51 -21.34 -13.83
C ASP A 41 -5.46 -21.91 -12.87
N GLY A 42 -5.88 -22.18 -11.64
CA GLY A 42 -5.05 -22.75 -10.57
C GLY A 42 -5.90 -22.98 -9.32
N GLN A 43 -7.00 -23.72 -9.49
CA GLN A 43 -8.00 -23.97 -8.46
C GLN A 43 -7.43 -24.85 -7.32
N SER A 44 -7.29 -24.28 -6.13
CA SER A 44 -7.49 -25.03 -4.89
C SER A 44 -8.94 -24.82 -4.45
N ALA A 45 -9.77 -25.83 -4.71
CA ALA A 45 -11.21 -25.80 -4.47
C ALA A 45 -11.54 -25.72 -2.98
N VAL A 46 -11.99 -24.54 -2.54
CA VAL A 46 -12.95 -24.44 -1.43
C VAL A 46 -14.31 -24.29 -2.09
N ALA A 47 -15.19 -25.26 -1.90
CA ALA A 47 -16.49 -25.32 -2.56
C ALA A 47 -17.31 -24.07 -2.27
N ALA A 48 -17.45 -23.20 -3.26
CA ALA A 48 -18.48 -22.16 -3.26
C ALA A 48 -19.84 -22.87 -3.37
N VAL A 49 -20.58 -22.89 -2.26
CA VAL A 49 -21.99 -23.29 -2.28
C VAL A 49 -22.73 -22.22 -3.06
N ALA A 50 -23.36 -22.61 -4.17
CA ALA A 50 -24.24 -21.74 -4.93
C ALA A 50 -25.46 -21.40 -4.05
N CYS A 51 -25.41 -20.25 -3.39
CA CYS A 51 -26.58 -19.65 -2.76
C CYS A 51 -27.57 -19.30 -3.89
N GLY A 52 -28.76 -19.91 -3.90
CA GLY A 52 -29.84 -19.51 -4.81
C GLY A 52 -30.18 -18.02 -4.65
N ASP A 53 -30.75 -17.41 -5.70
CA ASP A 53 -31.12 -15.98 -5.86
C ASP A 53 -31.07 -15.14 -4.56
N ALA A 54 -29.86 -14.78 -4.13
CA ALA A 54 -29.67 -13.92 -2.97
C ALA A 54 -30.28 -12.54 -3.28
N PRO A 55 -30.90 -11.85 -2.31
CA PRO A 55 -31.40 -10.50 -2.54
C PRO A 55 -30.29 -9.58 -3.05
N GLU A 56 -30.65 -8.61 -3.90
CA GLU A 56 -29.68 -7.71 -4.53
C GLU A 56 -28.77 -6.99 -3.52
N TRP A 57 -29.33 -6.56 -2.39
CA TRP A 57 -28.54 -5.91 -1.33
C TRP A 57 -27.46 -6.83 -0.75
N TRP A 58 -27.72 -8.15 -0.71
CA TRP A 58 -26.75 -9.13 -0.23
C TRP A 58 -25.61 -9.28 -1.22
N SER A 59 -25.92 -9.49 -2.50
CA SER A 59 -24.91 -9.73 -3.55
C SER A 59 -24.04 -8.51 -3.87
N ILE A 60 -24.51 -7.30 -3.55
CA ILE A 60 -23.69 -6.08 -3.61
C ILE A 60 -22.62 -6.09 -2.51
N ILE A 61 -22.94 -6.56 -1.31
CA ILE A 61 -22.06 -6.44 -0.14
C ILE A 61 -21.19 -7.67 0.01
N TRP A 62 -21.81 -8.84 -0.06
CA TRP A 62 -21.21 -10.13 0.16
C TRP A 62 -21.21 -10.93 -1.14
N PRO A 63 -20.22 -11.80 -1.33
CA PRO A 63 -20.27 -12.81 -2.37
C PRO A 63 -21.26 -13.90 -1.98
N SER A 64 -21.31 -14.99 -2.75
CA SER A 64 -22.15 -16.16 -2.52
C SER A 64 -21.78 -16.92 -1.23
N VAL A 65 -21.91 -16.27 -0.07
CA VAL A 65 -21.78 -16.82 1.28
C VAL A 65 -23.14 -16.80 1.95
N GLU A 66 -23.41 -17.83 2.76
CA GLU A 66 -24.66 -17.90 3.52
C GLU A 66 -24.69 -16.90 4.69
N GLN A 67 -23.51 -16.52 5.20
CA GLN A 67 -23.35 -15.61 6.34
C GLN A 67 -22.05 -14.83 6.21
N PRO A 68 -21.96 -13.58 6.73
CA PRO A 68 -20.72 -12.84 6.76
C PRO A 68 -19.69 -13.58 7.61
N PRO A 69 -18.40 -13.46 7.34
CA PRO A 69 -17.37 -14.20 8.05
C PRO A 69 -17.31 -13.85 9.54
N GLU A 70 -16.77 -14.76 10.34
CA GLU A 70 -16.59 -14.55 11.79
C GLU A 70 -15.86 -13.24 12.11
N ALA A 71 -14.83 -12.89 11.32
CA ALA A 71 -14.09 -11.65 11.49
C ALA A 71 -14.97 -10.40 11.43
N TRP A 72 -16.06 -10.43 10.65
CA TRP A 72 -17.02 -9.33 10.56
C TRP A 72 -18.11 -9.44 11.64
N ARG A 73 -18.63 -10.64 11.88
CA ARG A 73 -19.72 -10.87 12.88
C ARG A 73 -19.27 -10.61 14.32
N ASN A 74 -18.00 -10.80 14.63
CA ASN A 74 -17.45 -10.55 15.96
C ASN A 74 -16.91 -9.12 16.12
N GLN A 75 -16.81 -8.36 15.03
CA GLN A 75 -16.18 -7.04 15.06
C GLN A 75 -17.11 -6.00 15.69
N ARG A 76 -16.51 -5.22 16.60
CA ARG A 76 -17.13 -4.13 17.37
C ARG A 76 -16.58 -2.78 16.90
N LEU A 77 -17.31 -1.69 17.15
CA LEU A 77 -16.85 -0.31 16.91
C LEU A 77 -16.43 0.43 18.20
N ASP A 78 -15.93 -0.32 19.18
CA ASP A 78 -15.34 0.18 20.42
C ASP A 78 -13.88 -0.32 20.59
N ASN A 79 -13.26 0.00 21.72
CA ASN A 79 -11.90 -0.48 22.02
C ASN A 79 -11.84 -1.99 22.32
N GLY A 80 -12.97 -2.69 22.49
CA GLY A 80 -12.98 -4.12 22.83
C GLY A 80 -12.34 -4.49 24.19
N GLY A 81 -11.74 -3.53 24.91
CA GLY A 81 -11.03 -3.74 26.17
C GLY A 81 -9.53 -4.02 26.05
N ASP A 82 -9.00 -4.11 24.82
CA ASP A 82 -7.61 -4.48 24.57
C ASP A 82 -6.80 -3.31 23.97
N GLY A 83 -5.59 -3.07 24.46
CA GLY A 83 -4.69 -2.04 23.93
C GLY A 83 -4.97 -0.62 24.42
N TRP A 84 -4.75 0.38 23.56
CA TRP A 84 -4.89 1.80 23.91
C TRP A 84 -6.36 2.24 23.89
N LYS A 85 -6.81 2.93 24.94
CA LYS A 85 -8.21 3.40 25.12
C LYS A 85 -8.79 4.15 23.91
N GLY A 86 -7.95 4.89 23.19
CA GLY A 86 -8.36 5.66 22.01
C GLY A 86 -8.41 4.87 20.72
N GLY A 87 -8.10 3.56 20.72
CA GLY A 87 -8.05 2.72 19.53
C GLY A 87 -9.27 1.84 19.37
N ILE A 88 -9.61 1.48 18.12
CA ILE A 88 -10.58 0.42 17.81
C ILE A 88 -9.81 -0.88 17.59
N ALA A 89 -10.09 -1.90 18.39
CA ALA A 89 -9.43 -3.20 18.30
C ALA A 89 -9.99 -4.04 17.14
N GLN A 90 -9.15 -4.85 16.52
CA GLN A 90 -9.53 -5.75 15.43
C GLN A 90 -9.12 -7.18 15.77
N PRO A 91 -10.05 -8.04 16.20
CA PRO A 91 -9.69 -9.40 16.63
C PRO A 91 -9.13 -10.29 15.51
N LYS A 92 -9.58 -10.07 14.26
CA LYS A 92 -9.26 -10.93 13.11
C LYS A 92 -9.22 -10.13 11.80
N ASN A 93 -8.43 -10.59 10.83
CA ASN A 93 -8.32 -9.90 9.54
C ASN A 93 -9.66 -9.90 8.77
N GLY A 94 -9.96 -8.81 8.06
CA GLY A 94 -11.17 -8.65 7.25
C GLY A 94 -11.70 -7.21 7.20
N PRO A 95 -12.32 -6.70 8.28
CA PRO A 95 -12.99 -5.40 8.30
C PRO A 95 -12.08 -4.16 8.45
N CYS A 96 -10.76 -4.31 8.36
CA CYS A 96 -9.79 -3.25 8.70
C CYS A 96 -10.04 -1.91 7.98
N GLY A 97 -10.44 -1.92 6.70
CA GLY A 97 -10.75 -0.70 5.96
C GLY A 97 -11.92 0.09 6.56
N VAL A 98 -13.02 -0.59 6.94
CA VAL A 98 -14.17 0.06 7.59
C VAL A 98 -13.77 0.60 8.98
N LEU A 99 -13.00 -0.18 9.75
CA LEU A 99 -12.50 0.26 11.06
C LEU A 99 -11.58 1.47 10.96
N ALA A 100 -10.70 1.50 9.96
CA ALA A 100 -9.79 2.61 9.72
C ALA A 100 -10.55 3.89 9.36
N VAL A 101 -11.63 3.80 8.59
CA VAL A 101 -12.51 4.94 8.30
C VAL A 101 -13.19 5.45 9.58
N VAL A 102 -13.85 4.58 10.34
CA VAL A 102 -14.56 4.98 11.57
C VAL A 102 -13.58 5.61 12.57
N HIS A 103 -12.45 4.97 12.80
CA HIS A 103 -11.42 5.46 13.72
C HIS A 103 -10.79 6.77 13.23
N GLY A 104 -10.48 6.87 11.94
CA GLY A 104 -9.96 8.10 11.33
C GLY A 104 -10.92 9.28 11.49
N LEU A 105 -12.23 9.07 11.32
CA LEU A 105 -13.24 10.11 11.52
C LEU A 105 -13.38 10.53 12.99
N ILE A 106 -13.23 9.60 13.94
CA ILE A 106 -13.15 9.92 15.37
C ILE A 106 -11.91 10.79 15.62
N LEU A 107 -10.74 10.38 15.12
CA LEU A 107 -9.48 11.10 15.25
C LEU A 107 -9.52 12.46 14.56
N ALA A 108 -10.21 12.63 13.44
CA ALA A 108 -10.34 13.93 12.79
C ALA A 108 -10.90 15.00 13.76
N ASN A 109 -11.82 14.62 14.64
CA ASN A 109 -12.41 15.50 15.65
C ASN A 109 -11.57 15.62 16.94
N GLN A 110 -10.54 14.79 17.11
CA GLN A 110 -9.78 14.66 18.37
C GLN A 110 -8.25 14.75 18.22
N HIS A 111 -7.72 14.88 17.00
CA HIS A 111 -6.29 14.71 16.68
C HIS A 111 -5.36 15.63 17.47
N SER A 112 -5.82 16.84 17.83
CA SER A 112 -5.04 17.82 18.58
C SER A 112 -5.00 17.56 20.09
N ARG A 113 -5.90 16.72 20.61
CA ARG A 113 -5.97 16.35 22.02
C ARG A 113 -4.72 15.60 22.46
N ASP A 114 -4.53 15.51 23.76
CA ASP A 114 -3.53 14.59 24.28
C ASP A 114 -3.92 13.13 23.99
N ILE A 115 -2.94 12.27 23.77
CA ILE A 115 -3.14 10.85 23.48
C ILE A 115 -3.92 10.15 24.60
N ALA A 116 -3.75 10.59 25.85
CA ALA A 116 -4.51 10.06 26.99
C ALA A 116 -5.99 10.48 27.00
N GLU A 117 -6.35 11.53 26.27
CA GLU A 117 -7.68 12.13 26.21
C GLU A 117 -8.48 11.69 24.97
N ILE A 118 -7.84 11.04 24.00
CA ILE A 118 -8.53 10.46 22.85
C ILE A 118 -9.38 9.29 23.32
N ASP A 119 -10.64 9.27 22.88
CA ASP A 119 -11.56 8.18 23.16
C ASP A 119 -12.31 7.70 21.90
N VAL A 120 -12.61 6.40 21.88
CA VAL A 120 -13.55 5.78 20.95
C VAL A 120 -14.85 5.41 21.69
N GLY A 121 -15.28 6.34 22.56
CA GLY A 121 -16.47 6.18 23.39
C GLY A 121 -17.78 6.29 22.58
N PRO A 122 -18.93 6.00 23.21
CA PRO A 122 -20.22 5.98 22.54
C PRO A 122 -20.53 7.26 21.72
N ASP A 123 -20.28 8.44 22.29
CA ASP A 123 -20.58 9.71 21.60
C ASP A 123 -19.70 9.95 20.38
N ALA A 124 -18.41 9.61 20.48
CA ALA A 124 -17.45 9.76 19.38
C ALA A 124 -17.80 8.80 18.23
N THR A 125 -18.06 7.53 18.55
CA THR A 125 -18.47 6.52 17.57
C THR A 125 -19.82 6.86 16.95
N ALA A 126 -20.81 7.31 17.73
CA ALA A 126 -22.12 7.72 17.22
C ALA A 126 -22.02 8.90 16.24
N LYS A 127 -21.16 9.89 16.56
CA LYS A 127 -20.90 11.01 15.64
C LYS A 127 -20.26 10.53 14.34
N ALA A 128 -19.25 9.67 14.40
CA ALA A 128 -18.60 9.14 13.20
C ALA A 128 -19.56 8.35 12.30
N ILE A 129 -20.40 7.48 12.90
CA ILE A 129 -21.44 6.74 12.18
C ILE A 129 -22.43 7.69 11.51
N LEU A 130 -22.95 8.68 12.25
CA LEU A 130 -23.88 9.66 11.70
C LEU A 130 -23.25 10.43 10.53
N ASP A 131 -22.01 10.89 10.68
CA ASP A 131 -21.30 11.63 9.64
C ASP A 131 -21.12 10.77 8.38
N ILE A 132 -20.80 9.47 8.51
CA ILE A 132 -20.75 8.52 7.38
C ILE A 132 -22.12 8.44 6.68
N LEU A 133 -23.18 8.17 7.44
CA LEU A 133 -24.51 7.92 6.88
C LEU A 133 -25.11 9.18 6.23
N LEU A 134 -24.86 10.36 6.79
CA LEU A 134 -25.28 11.63 6.19
C LEU A 134 -24.61 11.85 4.83
N ARG A 135 -23.32 11.52 4.67
CA ARG A 135 -22.63 11.60 3.37
C ARG A 135 -23.14 10.58 2.36
N CYS A 136 -23.58 9.41 2.81
CA CYS A 136 -24.13 8.38 1.92
C CYS A 136 -25.44 8.79 1.25
N ARG A 137 -26.11 9.86 1.69
CA ARG A 137 -27.32 10.37 1.03
C ARG A 137 -27.00 10.73 -0.43
N PRO A 138 -27.78 10.26 -1.42
CA PRO A 138 -27.52 10.54 -2.83
C PRO A 138 -27.61 12.02 -3.19
N GLN A 139 -28.39 12.78 -2.41
CA GLN A 139 -28.58 14.22 -2.54
C GLN A 139 -29.00 14.81 -1.19
N ASP A 140 -28.88 16.11 -1.03
CA ASP A 140 -29.32 16.82 0.17
C ASP A 140 -30.81 16.55 0.45
N GLY A 141 -31.10 16.20 1.71
CA GLY A 141 -32.46 15.87 2.16
C GLY A 141 -32.97 14.48 1.78
N ALA A 142 -32.20 13.66 1.06
CA ALA A 142 -32.58 12.26 0.83
C ALA A 142 -32.70 11.47 2.13
N VAL A 143 -33.50 10.41 2.12
CA VAL A 143 -33.77 9.58 3.30
C VAL A 143 -32.49 8.84 3.74
N LEU A 144 -32.15 8.94 5.02
CA LEU A 144 -31.15 8.10 5.68
C LEU A 144 -31.84 6.84 6.21
N ARG A 145 -31.19 5.68 6.06
CA ARG A 145 -31.70 4.39 6.51
C ARG A 145 -30.77 3.78 7.54
N LEU A 146 -31.30 3.45 8.72
CA LEU A 146 -30.64 2.59 9.70
C LEU A 146 -31.16 1.17 9.54
N VAL A 147 -30.24 0.24 9.34
CA VAL A 147 -30.55 -1.15 8.96
C VAL A 147 -29.86 -2.13 9.88
N ARG A 148 -30.60 -3.13 10.33
CA ARG A 148 -30.10 -4.28 11.08
C ARG A 148 -31.01 -5.49 10.86
N PRO A 149 -30.55 -6.72 11.13
CA PRO A 149 -31.45 -7.86 11.23
C PRO A 149 -32.48 -7.67 12.36
N GLN A 150 -33.74 -8.08 12.15
CA GLN A 150 -34.75 -8.06 13.22
C GLN A 150 -34.34 -8.95 14.41
N GLN A 151 -33.69 -10.09 14.13
CA GLN A 151 -33.04 -10.93 15.12
C GLN A 151 -31.55 -10.57 15.19
N PRO A 152 -31.07 -9.95 16.29
CA PRO A 152 -29.68 -9.52 16.39
C PRO A 152 -28.67 -10.64 16.06
N GLY A 153 -27.70 -10.35 15.20
CA GLY A 153 -26.69 -11.32 14.77
C GLY A 153 -27.10 -12.27 13.63
N ALA A 154 -28.37 -12.28 13.22
CA ALA A 154 -28.88 -13.14 12.14
C ALA A 154 -28.56 -12.57 10.75
N TYR A 155 -27.27 -12.48 10.41
CA TYR A 155 -26.81 -12.00 9.11
C TYR A 155 -26.83 -13.14 8.07
N GLN A 156 -27.84 -13.16 7.21
CA GLN A 156 -27.99 -14.13 6.12
C GLN A 156 -28.82 -13.50 4.96
N PRO A 157 -28.74 -14.00 3.71
CA PRO A 157 -29.46 -13.43 2.57
C PRO A 157 -30.97 -13.31 2.81
N GLY A 158 -31.57 -14.34 3.43
CA GLY A 158 -33.00 -14.38 3.73
C GLY A 158 -33.42 -13.74 5.06
N ALA A 159 -32.53 -12.99 5.73
CA ALA A 159 -32.86 -12.36 7.00
C ALA A 159 -33.93 -11.27 6.83
N GLU A 160 -34.91 -11.24 7.73
CA GLU A 160 -35.80 -10.09 7.84
C GLU A 160 -35.03 -8.91 8.45
N LEU A 161 -35.07 -7.77 7.76
CA LEU A 161 -34.37 -6.56 8.17
C LEU A 161 -35.34 -5.55 8.79
N ASP A 162 -34.90 -4.89 9.87
CA ASP A 162 -35.50 -3.69 10.42
C ASP A 162 -34.85 -2.48 9.75
N VAL A 163 -35.62 -1.76 8.93
CA VAL A 163 -35.18 -0.57 8.19
C VAL A 163 -35.94 0.63 8.73
N THR A 164 -35.22 1.53 9.41
CA THR A 164 -35.79 2.77 9.94
C THR A 164 -35.33 3.96 9.11
N GLU A 165 -36.27 4.77 8.64
CA GLU A 165 -36.05 5.87 7.70
C GLU A 165 -36.09 7.25 8.37
N PHE A 166 -35.15 8.13 7.98
CA PHE A 166 -35.01 9.47 8.53
C PHE A 166 -34.75 10.51 7.45
N SER A 167 -35.67 11.46 7.29
CA SER A 167 -35.43 12.65 6.47
C SER A 167 -34.66 13.73 7.26
N ASP A 168 -34.96 13.85 8.55
CA ASP A 168 -34.31 14.80 9.46
C ASP A 168 -33.01 14.24 10.08
N SER A 169 -31.95 15.03 10.04
CA SER A 169 -30.63 14.64 10.59
C SER A 169 -30.62 14.64 12.11
N VAL A 170 -31.47 15.44 12.78
CA VAL A 170 -31.54 15.47 14.25
C VAL A 170 -32.19 14.18 14.78
N ALA A 171 -33.31 13.76 14.18
CA ALA A 171 -33.93 12.48 14.48
C ALA A 171 -32.99 11.29 14.21
N ALA A 172 -32.29 11.30 13.06
CA ALA A 172 -31.28 10.28 12.76
C ALA A 172 -30.17 10.26 13.82
N ALA A 173 -29.67 11.42 14.26
CA ALA A 173 -28.65 11.52 15.30
C ALA A 173 -29.13 10.97 16.65
N ALA A 174 -30.38 11.21 17.01
CA ALA A 174 -30.96 10.66 18.23
C ALA A 174 -31.05 9.14 18.17
N GLU A 175 -31.42 8.58 17.01
CA GLU A 175 -31.53 7.13 16.84
C GLU A 175 -30.15 6.44 16.76
N VAL A 176 -29.17 7.02 16.07
CA VAL A 176 -27.80 6.46 16.08
C VAL A 176 -27.27 6.38 17.51
N ARG A 177 -27.51 7.41 18.34
CA ARG A 177 -27.14 7.37 19.76
C ARG A 177 -27.93 6.33 20.55
N SER A 178 -29.23 6.18 20.30
CA SER A 178 -30.06 5.18 20.99
C SER A 178 -29.58 3.74 20.69
N ARG A 179 -29.04 3.51 19.47
CA ARG A 179 -28.52 2.22 19.01
C ARG A 179 -27.03 2.02 19.21
N ILE A 180 -26.32 2.93 19.87
CA ILE A 180 -24.84 2.88 19.92
C ILE A 180 -24.30 1.58 20.55
N GLY A 181 -25.00 1.02 21.53
CA GLY A 181 -24.62 -0.27 22.13
C GLY A 181 -24.66 -1.45 21.14
N ALA A 182 -25.49 -1.39 20.10
CA ALA A 182 -25.50 -2.39 19.04
C ALA A 182 -24.32 -2.21 18.08
N PHE A 183 -24.00 -0.97 17.69
CA PHE A 183 -22.83 -0.65 16.86
C PHE A 183 -21.50 -1.00 17.55
N GLN A 184 -21.44 -0.83 18.87
CA GLN A 184 -20.30 -1.24 19.70
C GLN A 184 -20.36 -2.72 20.10
N GLY A 185 -21.42 -3.45 19.72
CA GLY A 185 -21.56 -4.88 19.93
C GLY A 185 -21.04 -5.71 18.74
N PRO A 186 -21.00 -7.06 18.88
CA PRO A 186 -20.66 -7.96 17.78
C PRO A 186 -21.58 -7.74 16.57
N GLY A 187 -20.98 -7.51 15.40
CA GLY A 187 -21.72 -7.34 14.14
C GLY A 187 -22.15 -5.90 13.89
N GLY A 188 -21.91 -4.98 14.83
CA GLY A 188 -22.25 -3.57 14.67
C GLY A 188 -21.59 -2.92 13.44
N ILE A 189 -20.43 -3.41 13.01
CA ILE A 189 -19.82 -2.98 11.76
C ILE A 189 -20.64 -3.37 10.51
N ILE A 190 -21.32 -4.53 10.55
CA ILE A 190 -22.18 -4.99 9.47
C ILE A 190 -23.43 -4.11 9.39
N ASP A 191 -24.03 -3.79 10.54
CA ASP A 191 -25.17 -2.86 10.63
C ASP A 191 -24.81 -1.48 10.01
N LEU A 192 -23.59 -0.99 10.23
CA LEU A 192 -23.08 0.24 9.60
C LEU A 192 -23.00 0.11 8.07
N VAL A 193 -22.41 -0.98 7.57
CA VAL A 193 -22.28 -1.21 6.12
C VAL A 193 -23.66 -1.31 5.47
N TYR A 194 -24.60 -2.04 6.09
CA TYR A 194 -25.96 -2.15 5.58
C TYR A 194 -26.65 -0.79 5.56
N SER A 195 -26.54 -0.03 6.64
CA SER A 195 -27.10 1.32 6.74
C SER A 195 -26.53 2.27 5.66
N ALA A 196 -25.23 2.20 5.38
CA ALA A 196 -24.59 3.00 4.34
C ALA A 196 -25.09 2.64 2.93
N VAL A 197 -25.14 1.34 2.59
CA VAL A 197 -25.59 0.86 1.28
C VAL A 197 -27.08 1.15 1.05
N PHE A 198 -27.94 0.95 2.06
CA PHE A 198 -29.37 1.27 1.96
C PHE A 198 -29.64 2.78 1.91
N THR A 199 -28.79 3.59 2.56
CA THR A 199 -28.89 5.06 2.47
C THR A 199 -28.49 5.56 1.07
N ARG A 200 -27.43 5.00 0.48
CA ARG A 200 -26.99 5.36 -0.88
C ARG A 200 -27.94 4.84 -1.96
N GLY A 201 -28.46 3.64 -1.78
CA GLY A 201 -29.31 2.94 -2.74
C GLY A 201 -28.49 1.97 -3.61
N PHE A 202 -29.07 0.78 -3.85
CA PHE A 202 -28.39 -0.35 -4.48
C PHE A 202 -27.94 -0.07 -5.91
N ASP A 203 -28.83 0.51 -6.72
CA ASP A 203 -28.54 0.86 -8.12
C ASP A 203 -27.35 1.83 -8.22
N LEU A 204 -27.32 2.85 -7.36
CA LEU A 204 -26.24 3.84 -7.34
C LEU A 204 -24.93 3.21 -6.90
N VAL A 205 -24.93 2.42 -5.82
CA VAL A 205 -23.72 1.72 -5.34
C VAL A 205 -23.16 0.82 -6.44
N LYS A 206 -24.02 0.04 -7.10
CA LYS A 206 -23.62 -0.86 -8.19
C LYS A 206 -23.08 -0.11 -9.40
N GLN A 207 -23.76 0.94 -9.83
CA GLN A 207 -23.30 1.79 -10.94
C GLN A 207 -21.96 2.43 -10.63
N GLU A 208 -21.79 2.96 -9.42
CA GLU A 208 -20.57 3.65 -8.98
C GLU A 208 -19.37 2.70 -8.88
N ALA A 209 -19.54 1.55 -8.23
CA ALA A 209 -18.49 0.55 -8.05
C ALA A 209 -17.92 0.08 -9.39
N LEU A 210 -18.80 -0.16 -10.38
CA LEU A 210 -18.42 -0.65 -11.70
C LEU A 210 -17.94 0.46 -12.65
N SER A 211 -18.20 1.74 -12.35
CA SER A 211 -17.93 2.84 -13.29
C SER A 211 -16.46 3.15 -13.55
N GLU A 212 -15.57 2.73 -12.64
CA GLU A 212 -14.13 3.04 -12.69
C GLU A 212 -13.26 1.78 -12.73
N GLY A 213 -13.83 0.66 -13.20
CA GLY A 213 -13.14 -0.64 -13.27
C GLY A 213 -13.03 -1.37 -11.93
N GLY A 214 -13.79 -0.93 -10.92
CA GLY A 214 -13.97 -1.66 -9.66
C GLY A 214 -14.87 -2.88 -9.85
N GLU A 215 -14.95 -3.70 -8.80
CA GLU A 215 -15.68 -4.96 -8.81
C GLU A 215 -16.71 -5.03 -7.68
N LEU A 216 -17.71 -5.89 -7.87
CA LEU A 216 -18.60 -6.35 -6.81
C LEU A 216 -18.27 -7.80 -6.48
N PRO A 217 -18.50 -8.25 -5.23
CA PRO A 217 -19.10 -7.52 -4.11
C PRO A 217 -18.14 -6.53 -3.43
N LEU A 218 -18.70 -5.62 -2.63
CA LEU A 218 -17.95 -4.62 -1.83
C LEU A 218 -17.04 -5.23 -0.75
N VAL A 219 -17.27 -6.49 -0.38
CA VAL A 219 -16.41 -7.28 0.52
C VAL A 219 -15.89 -8.52 -0.24
N PRO A 220 -14.88 -8.36 -1.11
CA PRO A 220 -14.34 -9.47 -1.90
C PRO A 220 -13.54 -10.48 -1.05
N LEU A 221 -13.45 -11.72 -1.55
CA LEU A 221 -12.51 -12.72 -1.02
C LEU A 221 -11.13 -12.46 -1.61
N ALA A 222 -10.17 -12.12 -0.76
CA ALA A 222 -8.76 -12.00 -1.16
C ALA A 222 -7.86 -12.52 -0.04
N PHE A 223 -6.80 -13.25 -0.39
CA PHE A 223 -5.86 -13.83 0.59
C PHE A 223 -6.55 -14.67 1.68
N ASN A 224 -7.57 -15.46 1.31
CA ASN A 224 -8.41 -16.24 2.24
C ASN A 224 -9.09 -15.40 3.34
N CYS A 225 -9.21 -14.08 3.13
CA CYS A 225 -9.85 -13.13 4.02
C CYS A 225 -10.89 -12.31 3.25
N TRP A 226 -11.90 -11.84 3.95
CA TRP A 226 -12.98 -11.04 3.36
C TRP A 226 -12.70 -9.58 3.63
N LEU A 227 -12.14 -8.90 2.63
CA LEU A 227 -11.52 -7.58 2.81
C LEU A 227 -12.48 -6.45 2.46
N CYS A 228 -12.27 -5.28 3.06
CA CYS A 228 -12.94 -4.06 2.62
C CYS A 228 -12.39 -3.61 1.27
N SER A 229 -13.22 -3.50 0.23
CA SER A 229 -12.79 -2.94 -1.05
C SER A 229 -12.57 -1.43 -0.97
N MET A 230 -11.91 -0.87 -2.00
CA MET A 230 -11.74 0.58 -2.12
C MET A 230 -13.09 1.27 -2.38
N GLU A 231 -14.01 0.64 -3.10
CA GLU A 231 -15.38 1.12 -3.33
C GLU A 231 -16.15 1.24 -2.03
N LEU A 232 -16.07 0.22 -1.15
CA LEU A 232 -16.68 0.27 0.18
C LEU A 232 -16.06 1.39 1.02
N MET A 233 -14.74 1.50 1.02
CA MET A 233 -14.05 2.54 1.77
C MET A 233 -14.42 3.95 1.27
N SER A 234 -14.51 4.14 -0.06
CA SER A 234 -14.97 5.38 -0.69
C SER A 234 -16.41 5.72 -0.32
N LEU A 235 -17.31 4.72 -0.30
CA LEU A 235 -18.70 4.93 0.14
C LEU A 235 -18.73 5.51 1.56
N LEU A 236 -17.92 4.99 2.47
CA LEU A 236 -17.90 5.45 3.85
C LEU A 236 -17.19 6.81 4.03
N LEU A 237 -16.16 7.10 3.24
CA LEU A 237 -15.40 8.35 3.33
C LEU A 237 -16.10 9.55 2.68
N ARG A 238 -16.63 9.36 1.47
CA ARG A 238 -17.19 10.45 0.64
C ARG A 238 -18.64 10.27 0.23
N GLY A 239 -19.26 9.13 0.58
CA GLY A 239 -20.67 8.88 0.29
C GLY A 239 -20.97 8.32 -1.10
N CYS A 240 -19.96 7.92 -1.87
CA CYS A 240 -20.13 7.24 -3.16
C CYS A 240 -19.13 6.09 -3.35
N ALA A 241 -19.57 5.01 -3.98
CA ALA A 241 -18.83 3.75 -4.10
C ALA A 241 -17.84 3.73 -5.27
N LYS A 242 -17.30 4.89 -5.66
CA LYS A 242 -16.29 4.99 -6.73
C LYS A 242 -14.90 4.65 -6.16
N GLY A 243 -14.22 3.65 -6.72
CA GLY A 243 -12.97 3.11 -6.15
C GLY A 243 -11.70 3.92 -6.46
N ASN A 244 -11.72 4.84 -7.44
CA ASN A 244 -10.49 5.50 -7.88
C ASN A 244 -9.96 6.53 -6.88
N VAL A 245 -8.85 6.21 -6.24
CA VAL A 245 -8.06 7.11 -5.36
C VAL A 245 -6.83 7.71 -6.04
N GLY A 246 -6.60 7.38 -7.31
CA GLY A 246 -5.51 7.92 -8.13
C GLY A 246 -5.71 9.40 -8.44
N ALA A 247 -4.62 10.10 -8.77
CA ALA A 247 -4.64 11.51 -9.17
C ALA A 247 -5.30 11.76 -10.53
N PHE A 248 -5.56 10.69 -11.29
CA PHE A 248 -6.15 10.77 -12.62
C PHE A 248 -7.34 9.81 -12.76
N CYS A 249 -8.33 10.24 -13.53
CA CYS A 249 -9.43 9.42 -14.01
C CYS A 249 -8.96 8.46 -15.13
N ALA A 250 -9.80 7.51 -15.52
CA ALA A 250 -9.48 6.55 -16.61
C ALA A 250 -9.22 7.23 -17.96
N ASP A 251 -9.82 8.40 -18.21
CA ASP A 251 -9.58 9.24 -19.39
C ASP A 251 -8.29 10.09 -19.28
N GLY A 252 -7.58 9.98 -18.15
CA GLY A 252 -6.35 10.69 -17.87
C GLY A 252 -6.53 12.16 -17.45
N SER A 253 -7.77 12.61 -17.23
CA SER A 253 -8.07 13.91 -16.60
C SER A 253 -7.76 13.89 -15.09
N PRO A 254 -7.51 15.04 -14.44
CA PRO A 254 -7.30 15.09 -13.00
C PRO A 254 -8.51 14.59 -12.21
N ASN A 255 -8.26 13.78 -11.19
CA ASN A 255 -9.29 13.27 -10.30
C ASN A 255 -9.57 14.25 -9.15
N THR A 256 -10.54 15.13 -9.35
CA THR A 256 -10.97 16.13 -8.35
C THR A 256 -12.06 15.61 -7.41
N SER A 257 -12.49 14.35 -7.55
CA SER A 257 -13.62 13.78 -6.80
C SER A 257 -13.37 13.59 -5.29
N TRP A 258 -12.17 13.94 -4.82
CA TRP A 258 -11.75 13.88 -3.42
C TRP A 258 -11.56 15.26 -2.78
N GLU A 259 -11.70 16.35 -3.54
CA GLU A 259 -11.54 17.71 -3.02
C GLU A 259 -12.70 18.12 -2.11
N GLY A 260 -12.39 18.48 -0.86
CA GLY A 260 -13.36 19.04 0.09
C GLY A 260 -14.40 18.05 0.66
N VAL A 261 -14.34 16.77 0.32
CA VAL A 261 -15.37 15.78 0.70
C VAL A 261 -15.05 14.98 1.96
N THR A 262 -13.77 14.70 2.23
CA THR A 262 -13.33 13.87 3.36
C THR A 262 -12.46 14.69 4.33
N PRO A 263 -12.68 14.58 5.65
CA PRO A 263 -11.83 15.25 6.63
C PRO A 263 -10.49 14.54 6.84
N ILE A 264 -10.36 13.28 6.38
CA ILE A 264 -9.16 12.44 6.52
C ILE A 264 -8.63 11.99 5.17
N GLY A 265 -7.35 11.66 5.14
CA GLY A 265 -6.61 11.26 3.94
C GLY A 265 -6.40 9.76 3.82
N ILE A 266 -5.76 9.35 2.73
CA ILE A 266 -5.28 7.98 2.52
C ILE A 266 -3.85 8.06 1.97
N LEU A 267 -2.96 7.25 2.53
CA LEU A 267 -1.64 6.96 1.96
C LEU A 267 -1.58 5.47 1.62
N SER A 268 -1.11 5.11 0.43
CA SER A 268 -1.19 3.74 -0.06
C SER A 268 0.13 3.26 -0.64
N ARG A 269 0.57 2.07 -0.22
CA ARG A 269 1.70 1.37 -0.84
C ARG A 269 1.50 1.16 -2.35
N LYS A 270 0.24 1.00 -2.78
CA LYS A 270 -0.11 0.78 -4.20
C LYS A 270 0.38 1.90 -5.11
N GLU A 271 0.53 3.12 -4.63
CA GLU A 271 1.10 4.21 -5.42
C GLU A 271 2.54 3.88 -5.88
N LYS A 272 3.35 3.32 -4.98
CA LYS A 272 4.71 2.88 -5.30
C LYS A 272 4.72 1.65 -6.19
N GLU A 273 3.84 0.68 -5.92
CA GLU A 273 3.79 -0.59 -6.67
C GLU A 273 3.31 -0.39 -8.12
N THR A 274 2.36 0.53 -8.34
CA THR A 274 1.77 0.78 -9.66
C THR A 274 2.43 1.93 -10.39
N GLY A 275 3.17 2.80 -9.69
CA GLY A 275 3.65 4.07 -10.22
C GLY A 275 2.54 5.09 -10.48
N ILE A 276 1.30 4.80 -10.05
CA ILE A 276 0.15 5.69 -10.23
C ILE A 276 0.01 6.56 -8.97
N PRO A 277 0.19 7.89 -9.08
CA PRO A 277 0.07 8.78 -7.93
C PRO A 277 -1.36 8.80 -7.39
N MET A 278 -1.51 8.94 -6.07
CA MET A 278 -2.81 9.22 -5.44
C MET A 278 -3.23 10.69 -5.58
N ALA A 279 -4.52 10.95 -5.49
CA ALA A 279 -5.07 12.30 -5.48
C ALA A 279 -4.49 13.14 -4.32
N ASP A 280 -4.09 14.37 -4.62
CA ASP A 280 -3.38 15.23 -3.65
C ASP A 280 -4.21 15.56 -2.42
N SER A 281 -5.53 15.68 -2.56
CA SER A 281 -6.48 15.91 -1.47
C SER A 281 -6.53 14.75 -0.46
N LEU A 282 -6.21 13.53 -0.89
CA LEU A 282 -6.05 12.38 0.00
C LEU A 282 -4.70 12.39 0.72
N LYS A 283 -3.66 12.93 0.11
CA LYS A 283 -2.35 13.06 0.75
C LYS A 283 -2.34 14.23 1.73
N SER A 284 -3.06 15.31 1.45
CA SER A 284 -3.09 16.53 2.26
C SER A 284 -4.52 16.86 2.72
N PRO A 285 -5.12 16.01 3.56
CA PRO A 285 -6.46 16.21 4.10
C PRO A 285 -6.54 17.43 5.05
N PRO A 286 -7.74 17.98 5.30
CA PRO A 286 -7.93 19.08 6.24
C PRO A 286 -7.52 18.75 7.68
N SER A 287 -7.82 17.53 8.14
CA SER A 287 -7.33 17.03 9.43
C SER A 287 -6.08 16.20 9.17
N PRO A 288 -5.00 16.32 9.97
CA PRO A 288 -3.77 15.56 9.80
C PRO A 288 -3.93 14.10 10.27
N VAL A 289 -4.85 13.38 9.63
CA VAL A 289 -5.24 12.00 9.89
C VAL A 289 -5.30 11.26 8.57
N TRP A 290 -4.69 10.09 8.50
CA TRP A 290 -4.61 9.27 7.29
C TRP A 290 -4.97 7.82 7.61
N VAL A 291 -5.74 7.20 6.72
CA VAL A 291 -5.76 5.75 6.58
C VAL A 291 -4.47 5.34 5.84
N LEU A 292 -3.72 4.41 6.40
CA LEU A 292 -2.56 3.82 5.76
C LEU A 292 -2.95 2.47 5.16
N HIS A 293 -2.69 2.28 3.87
CA HIS A 293 -2.95 1.04 3.15
C HIS A 293 -1.63 0.32 2.85
N GLY A 294 -1.38 -0.75 3.60
CA GLY A 294 -0.16 -1.58 3.51
C GLY A 294 -0.14 -2.56 2.34
N GLY A 295 -1.30 -2.78 1.70
CA GLY A 295 -1.51 -3.68 0.56
C GLY A 295 -2.64 -4.67 0.82
N ASP A 296 -2.67 -5.29 2.00
CA ASP A 296 -3.69 -6.25 2.45
C ASP A 296 -4.31 -5.87 3.80
N HIS A 297 -3.77 -4.85 4.47
CA HIS A 297 -4.24 -4.34 5.75
C HIS A 297 -4.31 -2.81 5.77
N PHE A 298 -5.28 -2.29 6.53
CA PHE A 298 -5.51 -0.86 6.73
C PHE A 298 -5.27 -0.49 8.19
N THR A 299 -4.48 0.55 8.41
CA THR A 299 -4.23 1.12 9.73
C THR A 299 -4.51 2.62 9.71
N VAL A 300 -4.41 3.29 10.87
CA VAL A 300 -4.65 4.74 10.96
C VAL A 300 -3.42 5.42 11.54
N ALA A 301 -3.05 6.57 10.98
CA ALA A 301 -2.01 7.43 11.52
C ALA A 301 -2.46 8.89 11.58
N TRP A 302 -1.96 9.65 12.55
CA TRP A 302 -2.29 11.06 12.69
C TRP A 302 -1.17 11.86 13.36
N ALA A 303 -1.17 13.17 13.13
CA ALA A 303 -0.34 14.13 13.85
C ALA A 303 -1.23 15.08 14.67
N ARG A 304 -0.69 15.67 15.74
CA ARG A 304 -1.43 16.63 16.59
C ARG A 304 -1.65 17.99 15.91
N SER A 305 -0.84 18.28 14.90
CA SER A 305 -0.92 19.47 14.06
C SER A 305 -0.56 19.09 12.63
N SER A 306 -0.97 19.91 11.66
CA SER A 306 -0.58 19.72 10.26
C SER A 306 0.94 19.61 10.13
N PRO A 307 1.45 18.51 9.55
CA PRO A 307 2.87 18.35 9.35
C PRO A 307 3.43 19.46 8.45
N PRO A 308 4.61 20.02 8.79
CA PRO A 308 5.28 21.02 7.96
C PRO A 308 5.62 20.45 6.58
N ALA A 309 5.56 21.31 5.56
CA ALA A 309 5.90 20.95 4.19
C ALA A 309 7.40 21.05 3.89
N ASP A 310 8.17 21.70 4.77
CA ASP A 310 9.57 22.06 4.53
C ASP A 310 10.53 20.87 4.57
N ALA A 311 11.58 20.94 3.76
CA ALA A 311 12.69 19.99 3.82
C ALA A 311 13.43 20.07 5.16
N GLY A 312 13.82 18.91 5.69
CA GLY A 312 14.44 18.75 7.00
C GLY A 312 13.47 18.87 8.19
N ALA A 313 12.18 19.15 7.96
CA ALA A 313 11.24 19.34 9.04
C ALA A 313 10.99 18.04 9.82
N GLN A 314 10.82 18.19 11.14
CA GLN A 314 10.62 17.08 12.07
C GLN A 314 9.25 17.18 12.72
N PHE A 315 8.54 16.06 12.82
CA PHE A 315 7.24 15.99 13.48
C PHE A 315 6.95 14.57 13.98
N ALA A 316 6.03 14.47 14.93
CA ALA A 316 5.54 13.20 15.45
C ALA A 316 4.31 12.73 14.65
N LEU A 317 4.27 11.44 14.34
CA LEU A 317 3.13 10.77 13.74
C LEU A 317 2.77 9.56 14.61
N TYR A 318 1.57 9.58 15.17
CA TYR A 318 1.01 8.45 15.91
C TYR A 318 0.42 7.45 14.93
N HIS A 319 0.61 6.17 15.18
CA HIS A 319 0.11 5.07 14.37
C HIS A 319 -0.61 4.05 15.24
N TRP A 320 -1.80 3.67 14.82
CA TRP A 320 -2.60 2.63 15.46
C TRP A 320 -2.79 1.44 14.52
N ASN A 321 -2.33 0.28 14.95
CA ASN A 321 -2.68 -1.01 14.36
C ASN A 321 -3.55 -1.80 15.34
N GLY A 322 -4.80 -2.08 14.99
CA GLY A 322 -5.73 -2.84 15.82
C GLY A 322 -5.64 -4.35 15.67
N LEU A 323 -4.90 -4.88 14.68
CA LEU A 323 -4.94 -6.28 14.25
C LEU A 323 -3.74 -7.10 14.79
N PRO A 324 -3.94 -8.21 15.51
CA PRO A 324 -2.88 -9.15 15.88
C PRO A 324 -2.22 -9.85 14.68
N PRO A 325 -0.92 -10.25 14.78
CA PRO A 325 -0.02 -10.07 15.91
C PRO A 325 0.68 -8.70 15.94
N GLY A 326 0.49 -7.86 14.91
CA GLY A 326 1.13 -6.53 14.80
C GLY A 326 0.53 -5.48 15.75
N GLY A 327 -0.68 -5.72 16.24
CA GLY A 327 -1.41 -4.95 17.23
C GLY A 327 -2.21 -5.84 18.22
N PRO A 328 -3.08 -5.27 19.06
CA PRO A 328 -3.40 -3.84 19.19
C PRO A 328 -2.21 -3.04 19.73
N ARG A 329 -1.68 -2.11 18.93
CA ARG A 329 -0.48 -1.33 19.26
C ARG A 329 -0.65 0.12 18.81
N LEU A 330 -0.40 1.03 19.75
CA LEU A 330 -0.11 2.44 19.47
C LEU A 330 1.41 2.62 19.39
N ALA A 331 1.89 3.26 18.34
CA ALA A 331 3.28 3.66 18.19
C ALA A 331 3.37 5.16 17.90
N GLU A 332 4.33 5.84 18.54
CA GLU A 332 4.72 7.20 18.17
C GLU A 332 5.95 7.12 17.28
N MET A 333 5.87 7.69 16.08
CA MET A 333 6.97 7.74 15.14
C MET A 333 7.49 9.16 15.02
N ALA A 334 8.80 9.32 15.08
CA ALA A 334 9.48 10.56 14.72
C ALA A 334 9.80 10.53 13.23
N ILE A 335 9.26 11.49 12.49
CA ILE A 335 9.44 11.65 11.05
C ILE A 335 10.37 12.83 10.80
N THR A 336 11.39 12.63 9.96
CA THR A 336 12.20 13.72 9.39
C THR A 336 11.99 13.77 7.88
N ALA A 337 11.31 14.81 7.39
CA ALA A 337 10.97 14.98 5.98
C ALA A 337 12.17 15.49 5.18
N VAL A 338 13.02 14.57 4.67
CA VAL A 338 14.28 14.91 3.98
C VAL A 338 14.10 15.93 2.86
N SER A 339 13.09 15.73 2.01
CA SER A 339 12.79 16.61 0.87
C SER A 339 11.50 17.41 1.05
N GLY A 340 10.95 17.45 2.27
CA GLY A 340 9.64 18.04 2.55
C GLY A 340 8.49 17.12 2.16
N SER A 341 7.29 17.68 2.00
CA SER A 341 6.13 16.95 1.49
C SER A 341 5.98 17.12 -0.03
N LEU A 342 5.52 16.09 -0.73
CA LEU A 342 5.18 16.21 -2.16
C LEU A 342 4.09 17.26 -2.39
N GLY A 343 4.31 18.11 -3.39
CA GLY A 343 3.29 18.97 -3.99
C GLY A 343 2.47 18.24 -5.05
N SER A 344 1.77 18.99 -5.90
CA SER A 344 0.87 18.43 -6.91
C SER A 344 1.61 17.58 -7.95
N VAL A 345 1.09 16.40 -8.25
CA VAL A 345 1.77 15.45 -9.13
C VAL A 345 1.62 15.84 -10.61
N SER A 346 2.75 15.92 -11.34
CA SER A 346 2.74 16.02 -12.80
C SER A 346 2.66 14.64 -13.45
N LYS A 347 2.04 14.54 -14.63
CA LYS A 347 1.81 13.29 -15.38
C LYS A 347 3.07 12.69 -16.01
N GLU A 348 4.25 13.19 -15.68
CA GLU A 348 5.48 12.77 -16.36
C GLU A 348 5.89 11.36 -15.91
N VAL A 349 5.60 10.38 -16.78
CA VAL A 349 6.13 9.03 -16.64
C VAL A 349 7.65 9.10 -16.80
N PRO A 350 8.44 8.54 -15.86
CA PRO A 350 9.89 8.51 -15.98
C PRO A 350 10.28 7.83 -17.30
N LYS A 351 10.92 8.58 -18.20
CA LYS A 351 11.43 8.03 -19.46
C LYS A 351 12.70 7.23 -19.19
N PHE A 352 12.80 6.05 -19.79
CA PHE A 352 14.03 5.28 -19.78
C PHE A 352 14.98 5.85 -20.84
N TYR A 353 16.13 6.34 -20.39
CA TYR A 353 17.24 6.72 -21.26
C TYR A 353 18.33 5.66 -21.19
N LYS A 354 18.99 5.43 -22.32
CA LYS A 354 20.14 4.53 -22.38
C LYS A 354 21.23 5.04 -21.40
N PRO A 355 21.69 4.23 -20.43
CA PRO A 355 22.77 4.62 -19.54
C PRO A 355 24.07 4.87 -20.31
N GLU A 356 24.81 5.90 -19.92
CA GLU A 356 26.12 6.23 -20.51
C GLU A 356 27.25 5.52 -19.77
N PRO A 357 28.36 5.17 -20.45
CA PRO A 357 29.53 4.60 -19.79
C PRO A 357 29.98 5.41 -18.58
N GLY A 358 30.17 4.72 -17.44
CA GLY A 358 30.53 5.34 -16.16
C GLY A 358 29.35 5.67 -15.25
N GLU A 359 28.11 5.71 -15.75
CA GLU A 359 26.92 5.82 -14.90
C GLU A 359 26.68 4.50 -14.13
N ILE A 360 25.98 4.54 -12.99
CA ILE A 360 25.60 3.31 -12.29
C ILE A 360 24.43 2.66 -13.03
N ASP A 361 24.66 1.46 -13.55
CA ASP A 361 23.63 0.68 -14.24
C ASP A 361 22.83 -0.21 -13.28
N GLU A 362 23.50 -0.84 -12.32
CA GLU A 362 22.87 -1.78 -11.38
C GLU A 362 23.47 -1.68 -9.99
N VAL A 363 22.62 -1.78 -8.96
CA VAL A 363 23.03 -2.04 -7.58
C VAL A 363 22.87 -3.54 -7.33
N VAL A 364 23.96 -4.22 -7.00
CA VAL A 364 24.02 -5.68 -6.90
C VAL A 364 23.65 -6.16 -5.51
N GLN A 365 24.32 -5.64 -4.47
CA GLN A 365 24.11 -6.03 -3.08
C GLN A 365 24.66 -4.98 -2.11
N ALA A 366 24.16 -4.99 -0.88
CA ALA A 366 24.74 -4.24 0.24
C ALA A 366 25.98 -4.93 0.81
N ASP A 367 26.93 -4.17 1.37
CA ASP A 367 28.14 -4.73 1.99
C ASP A 367 27.79 -5.57 3.23
N PRO A 368 28.16 -6.87 3.27
CA PRO A 368 27.91 -7.71 4.43
C PRO A 368 28.51 -7.18 5.74
N GLU A 369 29.64 -6.48 5.69
CA GLU A 369 30.27 -5.88 6.88
C GLU A 369 29.44 -4.70 7.41
N ASP A 370 28.88 -3.90 6.50
CA ASP A 370 28.02 -2.76 6.87
C ASP A 370 26.67 -3.24 7.41
N LYS A 371 26.09 -4.31 6.84
CA LYS A 371 24.88 -4.95 7.39
C LYS A 371 25.09 -5.47 8.81
N LYS A 372 26.29 -5.99 9.10
CA LYS A 372 26.65 -6.51 10.43
C LYS A 372 26.91 -5.39 11.43
N SER A 373 27.59 -4.32 11.01
CA SER A 373 27.95 -3.19 11.88
C SER A 373 26.80 -2.21 12.10
N HIS A 374 25.90 -2.08 11.12
CA HIS A 374 24.79 -1.13 11.11
C HIS A 374 23.47 -1.83 10.72
N PRO A 375 23.01 -2.83 11.48
CA PRO A 375 21.82 -3.62 11.11
C PRO A 375 20.58 -2.74 10.95
N GLY A 376 19.86 -2.89 9.83
CA GLY A 376 18.68 -2.11 9.47
C GLY A 376 18.92 -0.63 9.14
N GLN A 377 20.16 -0.14 9.20
CA GLN A 377 20.52 1.24 8.91
C GLN A 377 21.11 1.36 7.49
N TYR A 378 20.30 1.01 6.49
CA TYR A 378 20.74 0.85 5.11
C TYR A 378 21.30 2.13 4.46
N ARG A 379 21.01 3.30 5.02
CA ARG A 379 21.58 4.59 4.60
C ARG A 379 23.04 4.78 5.02
N LEU A 380 23.55 3.95 5.92
CA LEU A 380 24.95 3.94 6.35
C LEU A 380 25.77 2.88 5.60
N TRP A 381 25.14 2.07 4.75
CA TRP A 381 25.82 0.99 4.04
C TRP A 381 26.47 1.47 2.75
N ARG A 382 27.50 0.73 2.34
CA ARG A 382 28.04 0.71 0.99
C ARG A 382 27.35 -0.37 0.17
N TYR A 383 27.28 -0.13 -1.13
CA TYR A 383 26.63 -1.00 -2.08
C TYR A 383 27.59 -1.38 -3.20
N GLU A 384 27.61 -2.66 -3.53
CA GLU A 384 28.25 -3.16 -4.74
C GLU A 384 27.44 -2.67 -5.93
N VAL A 385 28.08 -1.88 -6.81
CA VAL A 385 27.44 -1.33 -8.00
C VAL A 385 28.23 -1.71 -9.24
N LEU A 386 27.52 -1.79 -10.36
CA LEU A 386 28.10 -2.03 -11.66
C LEU A 386 27.88 -0.82 -12.55
N LEU A 387 28.95 -0.35 -13.16
CA LEU A 387 28.88 0.76 -14.10
C LEU A 387 28.35 0.29 -15.45
N ALA A 388 27.59 1.17 -16.09
CA ALA A 388 27.24 1.07 -17.48
C ALA A 388 28.52 1.04 -18.33
N TRP A 389 28.47 0.27 -19.40
CA TRP A 389 29.50 0.15 -20.40
C TRP A 389 28.85 0.23 -21.77
N ASP A 390 29.64 0.50 -22.81
CA ASP A 390 29.09 0.63 -24.16
C ASP A 390 28.56 -0.73 -24.64
N ARG A 391 27.21 -0.83 -24.68
CA ARG A 391 26.46 -1.98 -25.18
C ARG A 391 25.87 -1.64 -26.54
N PRO A 392 26.43 -2.17 -27.64
CA PRO A 392 25.88 -1.96 -28.97
C PRO A 392 24.46 -2.53 -29.14
N ASP A 393 24.13 -3.56 -28.36
CA ASP A 393 22.87 -4.30 -28.37
C ASP A 393 21.76 -3.64 -27.51
N LEU A 394 22.12 -2.74 -26.60
CA LEU A 394 21.14 -2.06 -25.76
C LEU A 394 20.40 -0.98 -26.57
N GLN A 395 19.12 -1.24 -26.86
CA GLN A 395 18.19 -0.29 -27.46
C GLN A 395 17.65 0.68 -26.40
N GLY A 396 17.55 1.96 -26.75
CA GLY A 396 17.02 3.01 -25.88
C GLY A 396 17.28 4.39 -26.46
N GLU A 397 16.42 5.35 -26.15
CA GLU A 397 16.62 6.74 -26.58
C GLU A 397 17.84 7.35 -25.86
N PRO A 398 18.67 8.13 -26.57
CA PRO A 398 19.70 8.91 -25.91
C PRO A 398 19.04 9.94 -24.99
N ARG A 399 19.68 10.21 -23.85
CA ARG A 399 19.21 11.25 -22.95
C ARG A 399 19.27 12.61 -23.65
N PRO A 400 18.20 13.42 -23.65
CA PRO A 400 18.23 14.75 -24.23
C PRO A 400 19.15 15.67 -23.42
N ALA A 401 19.80 16.62 -24.09
CA ALA A 401 20.74 17.54 -23.44
C ALA A 401 20.10 18.47 -22.39
N SER A 402 18.76 18.56 -22.36
CA SER A 402 17.99 19.31 -21.36
C SER A 402 17.86 18.57 -20.03
N GLU A 403 18.05 17.25 -20.00
CA GLU A 403 18.00 16.44 -18.78
C GLU A 403 19.37 16.40 -18.11
N LEU A 404 19.39 16.45 -16.78
CA LEU A 404 20.64 16.39 -16.04
C LEU A 404 21.29 15.00 -16.22
N PRO A 405 22.60 14.91 -16.55
CA PRO A 405 23.32 13.64 -16.64
C PRO A 405 23.40 12.97 -15.25
N GLU A 406 23.44 11.63 -15.19
CA GLU A 406 23.66 10.95 -13.91
C GLU A 406 25.14 11.11 -13.54
N PRO A 407 25.47 11.10 -12.24
CA PRO A 407 26.86 11.09 -11.81
C PRO A 407 27.63 9.92 -12.46
N LYS A 408 28.79 10.24 -13.03
CA LYS A 408 29.73 9.25 -13.57
C LYS A 408 30.77 8.87 -12.53
N PHE A 409 31.17 7.62 -12.55
CA PHE A 409 32.13 7.02 -11.63
C PHE A 409 33.31 6.46 -12.42
N GLU A 410 34.49 6.58 -11.86
CA GLU A 410 35.71 6.03 -12.45
C GLU A 410 36.06 4.70 -11.78
N GLN A 411 36.36 3.68 -12.59
CA GLN A 411 36.65 2.35 -12.06
C GLN A 411 37.93 2.31 -11.22
N GLN A 412 38.88 3.21 -11.46
CA GLN A 412 40.16 3.27 -10.75
C GLN A 412 40.09 4.10 -9.45
N GLU A 413 38.96 4.74 -9.15
CA GLU A 413 38.79 5.61 -7.99
C GLU A 413 39.04 4.83 -6.68
N PRO A 414 40.13 5.13 -5.93
CA PRO A 414 40.56 4.30 -4.79
C PRO A 414 39.52 4.16 -3.69
N ARG A 415 38.73 5.20 -3.42
CA ARG A 415 37.72 5.18 -2.33
C ARG A 415 36.57 4.19 -2.56
N TYR A 416 36.33 3.77 -3.80
CA TYR A 416 35.30 2.78 -4.14
C TYR A 416 35.87 1.37 -4.36
N GLN A 417 37.19 1.21 -4.24
CA GLN A 417 37.82 -0.09 -4.32
C GLN A 417 37.70 -0.83 -2.99
N ARG A 418 37.43 -2.13 -3.07
CA ARG A 418 37.53 -3.03 -1.94
C ARG A 418 38.62 -4.05 -2.23
N PRO A 419 39.56 -4.29 -1.30
CA PRO A 419 40.51 -5.38 -1.44
C PRO A 419 39.77 -6.72 -1.44
N GLY A 420 40.23 -7.66 -2.26
CA GLY A 420 39.67 -8.99 -2.32
C GLY A 420 39.04 -9.33 -3.68
N ALA A 421 38.07 -10.24 -3.64
CA ALA A 421 37.38 -10.71 -4.83
C ALA A 421 36.52 -9.60 -5.45
N TRP A 422 36.36 -9.62 -6.77
CA TRP A 422 35.64 -8.60 -7.53
C TRP A 422 34.70 -9.22 -8.54
N ARG A 423 33.66 -8.50 -8.97
CA ARG A 423 32.69 -8.98 -9.94
C ARG A 423 33.00 -8.44 -11.32
N CYS A 424 33.18 -9.33 -12.29
CA CYS A 424 33.37 -8.96 -13.69
C CYS A 424 32.07 -8.45 -14.29
N ARG A 425 32.03 -7.17 -14.70
CA ARG A 425 30.83 -6.53 -15.28
C ARG A 425 30.35 -7.29 -16.52
N ARG A 426 31.25 -7.58 -17.46
CA ARG A 426 30.91 -8.29 -18.71
C ARG A 426 30.32 -9.69 -18.48
N CYS A 427 30.83 -10.44 -17.50
CA CYS A 427 30.29 -11.75 -17.17
C CYS A 427 28.95 -11.62 -16.45
N TYR A 428 28.83 -10.68 -15.51
CA TYR A 428 27.61 -10.48 -14.73
C TYR A 428 26.44 -9.97 -15.57
N ASP A 429 26.70 -9.23 -16.64
CA ASP A 429 25.68 -8.83 -17.62
C ASP A 429 24.95 -10.03 -18.23
N ARG A 430 25.64 -11.17 -18.37
CA ARG A 430 25.10 -12.42 -18.91
C ARG A 430 24.73 -13.44 -17.84
N ARG A 431 24.71 -13.05 -16.56
CA ARG A 431 24.54 -13.96 -15.42
C ARG A 431 23.30 -14.84 -15.51
N PHE A 432 22.20 -14.35 -16.06
CA PHE A 432 20.97 -15.14 -16.20
C PHE A 432 21.01 -16.09 -17.40
N GLN A 433 21.82 -15.80 -18.42
CA GLN A 433 22.06 -16.72 -19.53
C GLN A 433 23.03 -17.83 -19.13
N THR A 434 24.01 -17.51 -18.29
CA THR A 434 25.06 -18.45 -17.87
C THR A 434 24.82 -19.07 -16.50
N MET A 435 23.80 -18.60 -15.76
CA MET A 435 23.52 -18.91 -14.35
C MET A 435 24.75 -18.78 -13.44
N ASP A 436 25.58 -17.77 -13.70
CA ASP A 436 26.86 -17.60 -13.04
C ASP A 436 26.97 -16.26 -12.32
N PHE A 437 27.01 -16.34 -10.99
CA PHE A 437 27.05 -15.20 -10.08
C PHE A 437 28.39 -15.11 -9.33
N SER A 438 29.39 -15.93 -9.71
CA SER A 438 30.63 -16.04 -8.94
C SER A 438 31.53 -14.81 -9.09
N LEU A 439 32.22 -14.46 -8.01
CA LEU A 439 33.26 -13.43 -8.01
C LEU A 439 34.55 -13.96 -8.66
N VAL A 440 35.35 -13.05 -9.20
CA VAL A 440 36.74 -13.28 -9.57
C VAL A 440 37.58 -13.27 -8.29
N PRO A 441 38.29 -14.36 -7.96
CA PRO A 441 39.12 -14.46 -6.76
C PRO A 441 40.20 -13.36 -6.67
N ALA A 442 40.54 -12.96 -5.45
CA ALA A 442 41.51 -11.90 -5.17
C ALA A 442 42.94 -12.20 -5.68
N ASP A 443 43.29 -13.48 -5.75
CA ASP A 443 44.55 -14.03 -6.23
C ASP A 443 44.57 -14.27 -7.74
N SER A 444 43.46 -13.98 -8.44
CA SER A 444 43.43 -14.06 -9.90
C SER A 444 44.38 -13.02 -10.52
N PRO A 445 44.98 -13.32 -11.69
CA PRO A 445 45.64 -12.31 -12.51
C PRO A 445 44.72 -11.11 -12.77
N ASP A 446 45.25 -9.98 -13.24
CA ASP A 446 44.45 -8.77 -13.58
C ASP A 446 43.59 -8.95 -14.86
N ALA A 447 42.95 -10.11 -14.97
CA ALA A 447 42.05 -10.54 -16.01
C ALA A 447 40.99 -11.48 -15.40
N CYS A 448 39.76 -11.39 -15.91
CA CYS A 448 38.71 -12.31 -15.47
C CYS A 448 38.97 -13.71 -16.07
N PRO A 449 39.02 -14.79 -15.26
CA PRO A 449 39.31 -16.14 -15.75
C PRO A 449 38.23 -16.68 -16.71
N LYS A 450 37.02 -16.11 -16.68
CA LYS A 450 35.87 -16.57 -17.46
C LYS A 450 35.81 -15.95 -18.85
N CYS A 451 35.85 -14.61 -18.93
CA CYS A 451 35.86 -13.93 -20.23
C CYS A 451 37.28 -13.75 -20.79
N GLN A 452 38.31 -14.08 -20.01
CA GLN A 452 39.73 -13.97 -20.36
C GLN A 452 40.17 -12.56 -20.78
N LYS A 453 39.39 -11.54 -20.39
CA LYS A 453 39.69 -10.14 -20.67
C LYS A 453 40.38 -9.47 -19.48
N PRO A 454 41.30 -8.53 -19.72
CA PRO A 454 41.88 -7.69 -18.67
C PRO A 454 40.79 -7.00 -17.86
N ARG A 455 41.05 -6.77 -16.57
CA ARG A 455 40.10 -6.12 -15.65
C ARG A 455 39.65 -4.74 -16.18
N SER A 456 40.58 -3.97 -16.75
CA SER A 456 40.33 -2.69 -17.43
C SER A 456 39.40 -2.77 -18.64
N GLU A 457 39.35 -3.90 -19.34
CA GLU A 457 38.51 -4.09 -20.52
C GLU A 457 37.13 -4.65 -20.14
N CYS A 458 37.05 -5.57 -19.18
CA CYS A 458 35.77 -6.19 -18.81
C CYS A 458 34.94 -5.35 -17.83
N GLY A 459 35.57 -4.41 -17.13
CA GLY A 459 35.00 -3.65 -16.04
C GLY A 459 34.79 -4.49 -14.77
N TRP A 460 34.74 -3.80 -13.63
CA TRP A 460 34.51 -4.43 -12.32
C TRP A 460 33.54 -3.64 -11.45
N SER A 461 32.99 -4.33 -10.45
CA SER A 461 32.13 -3.74 -9.43
C SER A 461 32.84 -2.73 -8.53
N LEU A 462 32.14 -1.67 -8.18
CA LEU A 462 32.57 -0.66 -7.20
C LEU A 462 31.77 -0.79 -5.91
N TRP A 463 32.30 -0.30 -4.80
CA TRP A 463 31.60 -0.20 -3.52
C TRP A 463 31.32 1.26 -3.19
N VAL A 464 30.08 1.70 -3.41
CA VAL A 464 29.68 3.11 -3.29
C VAL A 464 28.82 3.31 -2.04
N PRO A 465 29.16 4.28 -1.15
CA PRO A 465 28.31 4.64 -0.02
C PRO A 465 26.93 5.11 -0.46
N PHE A 466 25.89 4.80 0.31
CA PHE A 466 24.51 5.23 0.01
C PHE A 466 24.36 6.73 -0.35
N PRO A 467 24.95 7.69 0.40
CA PRO A 467 24.78 9.12 0.10
C PRO A 467 25.38 9.54 -1.25
N GLU A 468 26.30 8.74 -1.79
CA GLU A 468 26.97 9.00 -3.06
C GLU A 468 26.27 8.31 -4.25
N LEU A 469 25.30 7.44 -3.99
CA LEU A 469 24.48 6.85 -5.06
C LEU A 469 23.62 7.94 -5.74
N PRO A 470 23.38 7.86 -7.06
CA PRO A 470 22.41 8.71 -7.73
C PRO A 470 21.00 8.58 -7.11
N PRO A 471 20.16 9.63 -7.12
CA PRO A 471 18.84 9.61 -6.47
C PRO A 471 17.95 8.43 -6.85
N LYS A 472 17.96 8.04 -8.14
CA LYS A 472 17.23 6.86 -8.64
C LYS A 472 17.70 5.54 -8.00
N ARG A 473 19.02 5.41 -7.76
CA ARG A 473 19.63 4.23 -7.14
C ARG A 473 19.42 4.23 -5.64
N GLN A 474 19.46 5.40 -5.00
CA GLN A 474 19.03 5.54 -3.60
C GLN A 474 17.60 5.07 -3.43
N ALA A 475 16.66 5.52 -4.27
CA ALA A 475 15.26 5.09 -4.21
C ALA A 475 15.11 3.56 -4.36
N THR A 476 15.83 2.95 -5.31
CA THR A 476 15.83 1.49 -5.50
C THR A 476 16.30 0.75 -4.25
N VAL A 477 17.43 1.18 -3.68
CA VAL A 477 17.99 0.60 -2.45
C VAL A 477 17.06 0.79 -1.26
N MET A 478 16.45 1.98 -1.16
CA MET A 478 15.47 2.28 -0.14
C MET A 478 14.29 1.33 -0.23
N ASP A 479 13.69 1.15 -1.40
CA ASP A 479 12.54 0.26 -1.57
C ASP A 479 12.88 -1.21 -1.27
N GLN A 480 14.11 -1.67 -1.56
CA GLN A 480 14.57 -3.04 -1.25
C GLN A 480 14.77 -3.31 0.25
N HIS A 481 15.11 -2.29 1.03
CA HIS A 481 15.43 -2.42 2.46
C HIS A 481 14.43 -1.74 3.38
N ALA A 482 13.42 -1.10 2.82
CA ALA A 482 12.38 -0.39 3.55
C ALA A 482 11.59 -1.34 4.45
N LYS A 483 11.30 -0.88 5.65
CA LYS A 483 10.25 -1.48 6.50
C LYS A 483 8.90 -1.14 5.89
N LYS A 484 7.92 -2.03 6.01
CA LYS A 484 6.63 -1.95 5.29
C LYS A 484 5.90 -0.60 5.37
N ILE A 485 5.99 0.11 6.49
CA ILE A 485 5.35 1.42 6.66
C ILE A 485 6.07 2.56 5.91
N GLU A 486 7.38 2.45 5.67
CA GLU A 486 8.17 3.54 5.09
C GLU A 486 7.75 3.87 3.65
N PRO A 487 7.56 2.90 2.73
CA PRO A 487 7.12 3.18 1.37
C PRO A 487 5.76 3.86 1.31
N ILE A 488 4.88 3.59 2.29
CA ILE A 488 3.57 4.24 2.42
C ILE A 488 3.77 5.71 2.78
N LEU A 489 4.57 6.01 3.80
CA LEU A 489 4.85 7.39 4.22
C LEU A 489 5.62 8.17 3.15
N TRP A 490 6.48 7.50 2.37
CA TRP A 490 7.21 8.12 1.26
C TRP A 490 6.32 8.54 0.08
N THR A 491 5.05 8.13 0.03
CA THR A 491 4.07 8.67 -0.93
C THR A 491 3.66 10.10 -0.62
N LYS A 492 3.92 10.56 0.62
CA LYS A 492 3.71 11.95 1.04
C LYS A 492 5.01 12.67 1.39
N TRP A 493 5.93 12.01 2.09
CA TRP A 493 7.22 12.56 2.52
C TRP A 493 8.37 11.75 1.93
N PRO A 494 8.79 12.04 0.69
CA PRO A 494 9.78 11.26 -0.03
C PRO A 494 11.06 11.11 0.77
N ALA A 495 11.53 9.86 0.85
CA ALA A 495 12.75 9.50 1.55
C ALA A 495 12.83 9.94 3.02
N ALA A 496 11.69 10.24 3.67
CA ALA A 496 11.66 10.59 5.07
C ALA A 496 12.36 9.54 5.93
N VAL A 497 13.09 9.99 6.94
CA VAL A 497 13.63 9.09 7.98
C VAL A 497 12.50 8.84 8.97
N VAL A 498 12.20 7.56 9.22
CA VAL A 498 11.14 7.13 10.13
C VAL A 498 11.76 6.35 11.26
N THR A 499 11.57 6.82 12.48
CA THR A 499 12.07 6.16 13.70
C THR A 499 10.95 6.01 14.71
N ASP A 500 10.98 4.93 15.50
CA ASP A 500 10.09 4.79 16.65
C ASP A 500 10.61 5.71 17.76
N ALA A 501 9.74 6.56 18.31
CA ALA A 501 10.14 7.57 19.29
C ALA A 501 10.68 6.95 20.59
N ALA A 502 10.28 5.71 20.91
CA ALA A 502 10.79 4.95 22.05
C ALA A 502 12.03 4.09 21.69
N GLY A 503 12.56 4.19 20.47
CA GLY A 503 13.69 3.40 19.99
C GLY A 503 13.35 1.95 19.64
N GLY A 504 12.06 1.62 19.53
CA GLY A 504 11.57 0.29 19.20
C GLY A 504 11.59 -0.04 17.69
N ALA A 505 11.03 -1.21 17.34
CA ALA A 505 10.77 -1.57 15.96
C ALA A 505 9.61 -0.74 15.40
N LEU A 506 9.73 -0.27 14.15
CA LEU A 506 8.63 0.42 13.47
C LEU A 506 7.39 -0.50 13.40
N PRO A 507 6.18 0.08 13.49
CA PRO A 507 4.97 -0.71 13.40
C PRO A 507 4.80 -1.32 12.00
N ASP A 508 4.10 -2.45 11.97
CA ASP A 508 3.67 -3.10 10.72
C ASP A 508 2.36 -2.46 10.24
N CYS A 509 2.18 -2.39 8.91
CA CYS A 509 1.03 -1.80 8.24
C CYS A 509 0.47 -2.76 7.20
#